data_AF-A0A3B9GSC0-F1
#
_entry.id   AF-A0A3B9GSC0-F1
#
_cell.length_a   1.000
_cell.length_b   1.000
_cell.length_c   1.000
_cell.angle_alpha   90.00
_cell.angle_beta   90.00
_cell.angle_gamma   90.00
#
_symmetry.space_group_name_H-M   'P 1'
#
loop_
_entity.id
_entity.type
_entity.pdbx_description
1 polymer ?
#
loop_
_entity_poly.entity_id
_entity_poly.type
_entity_poly.pdbx_seq_one_letter_code
_entity_poly.pdbx_strand_id
1 'polypeptide(L)'
;MVQEEKELLLKDLNARLSYGVKVHCEWNQFQGDRISEDGELVSVNIYSGSIHFKRNSGRITEIPFNRIDGTVLPYLRPLSSITKEEEAEFEELFIGYSISQDRNCVYCSKRGDLDLGFIDWLITHHFDYRGLIPMGLALEAPENMYKVN
;
A
#
# COMPACT_ATOMS: atom_id res chain seq x y z
N MET A 1 -10.84 7.79 12.99
CA MET A 1 -10.66 6.34 12.80
C MET A 1 -10.66 5.67 14.17
N VAL A 2 -11.55 4.72 14.38
CA VAL A 2 -11.57 3.91 15.61
C VAL A 2 -10.40 2.91 15.60
N GLN A 3 -9.96 2.47 16.78
CA GLN A 3 -8.84 1.54 16.93
C GLN A 3 -8.99 0.28 16.05
N GLU A 4 -10.21 -0.22 15.91
CA GLU A 4 -10.55 -1.39 15.10
C GLU A 4 -10.33 -1.15 13.58
N GLU A 5 -10.66 0.03 13.07
CA GLU A 5 -10.38 0.43 11.67
C GLU A 5 -8.88 0.57 11.41
N LYS A 6 -8.12 1.06 12.41
CA LYS A 6 -6.65 1.16 12.32
C LYS A 6 -6.01 -0.22 12.25
N GLU A 7 -6.48 -1.14 13.09
CA GLU A 7 -6.00 -2.52 13.13
C GLU A 7 -6.39 -3.29 11.87
N LEU A 8 -7.58 -3.03 11.32
CA LEU A 8 -8.01 -3.60 10.05
C LEU A 8 -7.11 -3.11 8.91
N LEU A 9 -6.88 -1.80 8.79
CA LEU A 9 -6.00 -1.19 7.78
C LEU A 9 -4.57 -1.74 7.87
N LEU A 10 -4.03 -1.92 9.07
CA LEU A 10 -2.67 -2.43 9.26
C LEU A 10 -2.55 -3.93 9.00
N LYS A 11 -3.56 -4.74 9.37
CA LYS A 11 -3.65 -6.15 8.97
C LYS A 11 -3.77 -6.27 7.45
N ASP A 12 -4.46 -5.33 6.83
CA ASP A 12 -4.55 -5.16 5.39
C ASP A 12 -3.18 -4.92 4.77
N LEU A 13 -2.46 -3.91 5.26
CA LEU A 13 -1.12 -3.55 4.80
C LEU A 13 -0.14 -4.72 4.97
N ASN A 14 -0.26 -5.49 6.05
CA ASN A 14 0.56 -6.70 6.29
C ASN A 14 0.26 -7.86 5.33
N ALA A 15 -0.98 -7.95 4.84
CA ALA A 15 -1.42 -9.04 3.96
C ALA A 15 -1.36 -8.67 2.47
N ARG A 16 -1.34 -7.37 2.11
CA ARG A 16 -1.65 -6.88 0.75
C ARG A 16 -0.50 -6.18 0.02
N LEU A 17 0.55 -5.75 0.72
CA LEU A 17 1.66 -5.05 0.12
C LEU A 17 2.94 -5.78 0.51
N SER A 18 3.52 -6.48 -0.45
CA SER A 18 4.87 -7.02 -0.32
C SER A 18 5.77 -5.92 0.22
N TYR A 19 6.45 -6.23 1.32
CA TYR A 19 7.37 -5.35 2.04
C TYR A 19 8.18 -4.45 1.10
N GLY A 20 8.35 -3.16 1.45
CA GLY A 20 9.04 -2.18 0.60
C GLY A 20 8.19 -0.98 0.16
N VAL A 21 6.92 -0.92 0.56
CA VAL A 21 6.06 0.23 0.27
C VAL A 21 6.47 1.45 1.07
N LYS A 22 6.47 2.60 0.39
CA LYS A 22 6.68 3.88 1.05
C LYS A 22 5.41 4.31 1.77
N VAL A 23 5.55 4.70 3.03
CA VAL A 23 4.45 5.10 3.89
C VAL A 23 4.76 6.43 4.56
N HIS A 24 3.72 7.23 4.78
CA HIS A 24 3.74 8.31 5.74
C HIS A 24 3.33 7.78 7.12
N CYS A 25 4.12 8.07 8.15
CA CYS A 25 3.87 7.59 9.51
C CYS A 25 3.89 8.73 10.53
N GLU A 26 2.86 8.76 11.38
CA GLU A 26 2.75 9.67 12.51
C GLU A 26 2.71 8.88 13.82
N TRP A 27 3.58 9.20 14.77
CA TRP A 27 3.63 8.51 16.07
C TRP A 27 4.18 9.38 17.20
N ASN A 28 3.81 9.04 18.43
CA ASN A 28 4.28 9.71 19.64
C ASN A 28 5.53 9.04 20.20
N GLN A 29 6.57 9.84 20.46
CA GLN A 29 7.74 9.39 21.21
C GLN A 29 7.40 9.16 22.68
N PHE A 30 8.24 8.36 23.36
CA PHE A 30 8.19 8.19 24.81
C PHE A 30 8.21 9.53 25.58
N GLN A 31 8.85 10.56 25.05
CA GLN A 31 8.99 11.87 25.70
C GLN A 31 7.81 12.83 25.40
N GLY A 32 6.80 12.37 24.65
CA GLY A 32 5.60 13.15 24.32
C GLY A 32 5.67 13.92 23.00
N ASP A 33 6.84 14.00 22.36
CA ASP A 33 6.98 14.63 21.05
C ASP A 33 6.36 13.77 19.95
N ARG A 34 5.50 14.38 19.14
CA ARG A 34 4.94 13.77 17.93
C ARG A 34 5.99 13.79 16.81
N ILE A 35 6.20 12.64 16.18
CA ILE A 35 6.98 12.50 14.95
C ILE A 35 6.02 12.32 13.79
N SER A 36 6.34 12.96 12.66
CA SER A 36 5.71 12.78 11.36
C SER A 36 6.83 12.60 10.34
N GLU A 37 6.91 11.45 9.69
CA GLU A 37 8.00 11.15 8.75
C GLU A 37 7.56 10.16 7.67
N ASP A 38 8.08 10.34 6.46
CA ASP A 38 7.98 9.36 5.38
C ASP A 38 9.11 8.32 5.49
N GLY A 39 8.81 7.08 5.10
CA GLY A 39 9.80 6.02 5.09
C GLY A 39 9.24 4.76 4.47
N GLU A 40 9.83 3.61 4.79
CA GLU A 40 9.49 2.32 4.21
C GLU A 40 8.91 1.40 5.27
N LEU A 41 7.76 0.79 4.98
CA LEU A 41 7.18 -0.23 5.83
C LEU A 41 7.91 -1.56 5.61
N VAL A 42 8.70 -1.96 6.61
CA VAL A 42 9.53 -3.16 6.54
C VAL A 42 8.75 -4.40 6.94
N SER A 43 7.94 -4.31 7.98
CA SER A 43 7.07 -5.40 8.41
C SER A 43 5.99 -4.89 9.38
N VAL A 44 4.93 -5.68 9.53
CA VAL A 44 3.90 -5.47 10.54
C VAL A 44 3.85 -6.72 11.42
N ASN A 45 4.09 -6.55 12.72
CA ASN A 45 4.00 -7.62 13.69
C ASN A 45 2.68 -7.55 14.44
N ILE A 46 1.74 -8.40 14.01
CA ILE A 46 0.40 -8.47 14.60
C ILE A 46 0.44 -9.01 16.04
N TYR A 47 1.39 -9.90 16.34
CA TYR A 47 1.49 -10.53 17.68
C TYR A 47 1.97 -9.54 18.74
N SER A 48 2.99 -8.73 18.42
CA SER A 48 3.48 -7.68 19.33
C SER A 48 2.66 -6.39 19.23
N GLY A 49 1.85 -6.23 18.18
CA GLY A 49 1.11 -5.00 17.92
C GLY A 49 2.05 -3.84 17.58
N SER A 50 2.98 -4.05 16.65
CA SER A 50 3.95 -3.03 16.22
C SER A 50 4.23 -3.07 14.72
N ILE A 51 4.73 -1.97 14.17
CA ILE A 51 5.31 -1.92 12.82
C ILE A 51 6.83 -1.75 12.91
N HIS A 52 7.54 -2.28 11.93
CA HIS A 52 8.92 -1.92 11.66
C HIS A 52 8.96 -0.91 10.53
N PHE A 53 9.39 0.30 10.86
CA PHE A 53 9.45 1.43 9.95
C PHE A 53 10.91 1.82 9.71
N LYS A 54 11.34 1.75 8.46
CA LYS A 54 12.67 2.21 8.04
C LYS A 54 12.58 3.68 7.66
N ARG A 55 13.16 4.51 8.51
CA ARG A 55 13.23 5.96 8.38
C ARG A 55 14.11 6.36 7.20
N ASN A 56 14.01 7.60 6.73
CA ASN A 56 14.86 8.12 5.65
C ASN A 56 16.36 8.11 6.01
N SER A 57 16.68 8.16 7.31
CA SER A 57 18.04 7.96 7.83
C SER A 57 18.60 6.54 7.62
N GLY A 58 17.80 5.59 7.14
CA GLY A 58 18.12 4.16 7.05
C GLY A 58 17.89 3.39 8.36
N ARG A 59 17.58 4.07 9.46
CA ARG A 59 17.31 3.43 10.75
C ARG A 59 15.95 2.73 10.73
N ILE A 60 15.95 1.45 11.10
CA ILE A 60 14.72 0.70 11.39
C ILE A 60 14.28 1.00 12.82
N THR A 61 13.02 1.39 12.98
CA THR A 61 12.39 1.69 14.27
C THR A 61 11.15 0.83 14.43
N GLU A 62 11.06 0.13 15.56
CA GLU A 62 9.82 -0.51 15.97
C GLU A 62 8.89 0.53 16.60
N ILE A 63 7.68 0.65 16.06
CA ILE A 63 6.67 1.59 16.52
C ILE A 63 5.46 0.77 17.01
N PRO A 64 5.22 0.72 18.33
CA PRO A 64 4.02 0.11 18.90
C PRO A 64 2.73 0.78 18.41
N PHE A 65 1.68 0.01 18.16
CA PHE A 65 0.41 0.51 17.64
C PHE A 65 -0.25 1.53 18.55
N ASN A 66 -0.12 1.38 19.87
CA ASN A 66 -0.66 2.33 20.84
C ASN A 66 0.03 3.71 20.80
N ARG A 67 1.08 3.87 19.99
CA ARG A 67 1.77 5.15 19.79
C ARG A 67 1.55 5.75 18.43
N ILE A 68 0.93 5.02 17.52
CA ILE A 68 0.59 5.52 16.20
C ILE A 68 -0.58 6.51 16.40
N ASP A 69 -0.20 7.77 16.54
CA ASP A 69 -1.11 8.89 16.74
C ASP A 69 -1.49 9.48 15.39
N GLY A 70 -2.31 8.72 14.67
CA GLY A 70 -2.70 9.07 13.32
C GLY A 70 -2.94 7.82 12.48
N THR A 71 -2.58 7.96 11.21
CA THR A 71 -2.77 6.97 10.15
C THR A 71 -1.40 6.57 9.60
N VAL A 72 -1.15 5.28 9.41
CA VAL A 72 -0.09 4.81 8.52
C VAL A 72 -0.66 4.84 7.12
N LEU A 73 -0.25 5.81 6.31
CA LEU A 73 -0.77 6.01 4.96
C LEU A 73 0.24 5.49 3.94
N PRO A 74 -0.06 4.41 3.20
CA PRO A 74 0.78 4.02 2.07
C PRO A 74 0.68 5.06 0.96
N TYR A 75 1.80 5.30 0.29
CA TYR A 75 1.80 6.01 -0.99
C TYR A 75 1.52 4.99 -2.10
N LEU A 76 0.39 5.17 -2.80
CA LEU A 76 -0.04 4.29 -3.88
C LEU A 76 -0.25 5.10 -5.16
N ARG A 77 0.02 4.47 -6.30
CA ARG A 77 -0.23 5.03 -7.61
C ARG A 77 -1.72 4.89 -7.96
N PRO A 78 -2.43 5.94 -8.37
CA PRO A 78 -3.80 5.79 -8.84
C PRO A 78 -3.80 4.97 -10.13
N LEU A 79 -4.84 4.17 -10.37
CA LEU A 79 -4.98 3.39 -11.61
C LEU A 79 -4.90 4.28 -12.87
N SER A 80 -5.33 5.54 -12.77
CA SER A 80 -5.21 6.53 -13.85
C SER A 80 -3.77 6.92 -14.21
N SER A 81 -2.77 6.48 -13.43
CA SER A 81 -1.34 6.71 -13.70
C SER A 81 -0.63 5.53 -14.37
N ILE A 82 -1.36 4.50 -14.80
CA ILE A 82 -0.83 3.43 -15.65
C ILE A 82 -0.33 4.06 -16.96
N THR A 83 0.91 3.77 -17.34
CA THR A 83 1.44 4.20 -18.64
C THR A 83 1.02 3.23 -19.76
N LYS A 84 1.23 3.61 -21.01
CA LYS A 84 0.91 2.73 -22.14
C LYS A 84 1.80 1.47 -22.18
N GLU A 85 3.04 1.61 -21.76
CA GLU A 85 3.99 0.50 -21.65
C GLU A 85 3.54 -0.48 -20.57
N GLU A 86 3.17 0.04 -19.40
CA GLU A 86 2.60 -0.73 -18.30
C GLU A 86 1.24 -1.35 -18.66
N GLU A 87 0.41 -0.66 -19.44
CA GLU A 87 -0.85 -1.20 -19.96
C GLU A 87 -0.60 -2.39 -20.89
N ALA A 88 0.42 -2.34 -21.75
CA ALA A 88 0.80 -3.46 -22.60
C ALA A 88 1.33 -4.66 -21.79
N GLU A 89 2.21 -4.43 -20.81
CA GLU A 89 2.67 -5.47 -19.88
C GLU A 89 1.51 -6.09 -19.09
N PHE A 90 0.60 -5.23 -18.63
CA PHE A 90 -0.59 -5.65 -17.91
C PHE A 90 -1.47 -6.51 -18.81
N GLU A 91 -1.77 -6.09 -20.04
CA GLU A 91 -2.58 -6.84 -21.02
C GLU A 91 -2.02 -8.24 -21.35
N GLU A 92 -0.69 -8.40 -21.41
CA GLU A 92 -0.05 -9.71 -21.63
C GLU A 92 -0.37 -10.72 -20.52
N LEU A 93 -0.59 -10.27 -19.28
CA LEU A 93 -1.00 -11.13 -18.16
C LEU A 93 -2.44 -11.66 -18.32
N PHE A 94 -3.24 -11.09 -19.23
CA PHE A 94 -4.67 -11.37 -19.39
C PHE A 94 -5.05 -12.04 -20.71
N ILE A 95 -4.12 -12.62 -21.47
CA ILE A 95 -4.47 -13.35 -22.69
C ILE A 95 -5.51 -14.45 -22.36
N GLY A 96 -6.80 -14.16 -22.62
CA GLY A 96 -7.94 -15.02 -22.30
C GLY A 96 -8.99 -14.49 -21.29
N TYR A 97 -8.81 -13.33 -20.67
CA TYR A 97 -9.73 -12.74 -19.69
C TYR A 97 -10.46 -11.49 -20.22
N SER A 98 -11.61 -11.16 -19.61
CA SER A 98 -12.33 -9.90 -19.87
C SER A 98 -12.26 -9.02 -18.61
N ILE A 99 -11.68 -7.83 -18.77
CA ILE A 99 -11.51 -6.85 -17.70
C ILE A 99 -12.56 -5.76 -17.87
N SER A 100 -13.26 -5.45 -16.79
CA SER A 100 -13.99 -4.18 -16.70
C SER A 100 -13.31 -3.33 -15.62
N GLN A 101 -12.76 -2.19 -16.04
CA GLN A 101 -12.32 -1.15 -15.13
C GLN A 101 -13.48 -0.17 -14.90
N ASP A 102 -13.85 0.04 -13.64
CA ASP A 102 -14.48 1.30 -13.23
C ASP A 102 -13.37 2.23 -12.73
N ARG A 103 -13.59 3.54 -12.72
CA ARG A 103 -12.60 4.58 -12.39
C ARG A 103 -11.88 4.38 -11.04
N ASN A 104 -12.38 3.48 -10.20
CA ASN A 104 -11.87 3.21 -8.84
C ASN A 104 -11.46 1.74 -8.58
N CYS A 105 -11.81 0.77 -9.43
CA CYS A 105 -11.61 -0.67 -9.15
C CYS A 105 -11.49 -1.51 -10.44
N VAL A 106 -10.71 -2.60 -10.37
CA VAL A 106 -10.58 -3.61 -11.44
C VAL A 106 -11.44 -4.84 -11.11
N TYR A 107 -12.35 -5.22 -12.03
CA TYR A 107 -13.15 -6.45 -11.93
C TYR A 107 -12.79 -7.41 -13.06
N CYS A 108 -12.56 -8.69 -12.73
CA CYS A 108 -12.32 -9.77 -13.69
C CYS A 108 -13.39 -10.86 -13.53
N SER A 109 -13.96 -11.36 -14.63
CA SER A 109 -14.94 -12.46 -14.59
C SER A 109 -14.70 -13.59 -15.61
N LYS A 110 -14.51 -14.82 -15.06
CA LYS A 110 -14.63 -16.21 -15.62
C LYS A 110 -13.41 -16.74 -16.43
N ARG A 111 -13.03 -18.04 -16.48
CA ARG A 111 -13.59 -19.37 -16.13
C ARG A 111 -12.41 -20.30 -15.74
N GLY A 112 -12.44 -20.92 -14.55
CA GLY A 112 -11.32 -21.74 -14.06
C GLY A 112 -10.41 -20.96 -13.12
N ASP A 113 -9.64 -21.69 -12.30
CA ASP A 113 -8.93 -21.24 -11.09
C ASP A 113 -8.40 -19.80 -11.17
N LEU A 114 -8.71 -18.99 -10.14
CA LEU A 114 -8.33 -17.57 -10.07
C LEU A 114 -6.82 -17.42 -10.23
N ASP A 115 -6.37 -17.10 -11.43
CA ASP A 115 -5.04 -16.53 -11.62
C ASP A 115 -5.08 -15.09 -11.10
N LEU A 116 -4.52 -14.90 -9.91
CA LEU A 116 -4.39 -13.61 -9.25
C LEU A 116 -3.16 -12.84 -9.74
N GLY A 117 -2.46 -13.31 -10.78
CA GLY A 117 -1.22 -12.70 -11.29
C GLY A 117 -1.35 -11.21 -11.63
N PHE A 118 -2.54 -10.76 -12.03
CA PHE A 118 -2.78 -9.34 -12.24
C PHE A 118 -2.86 -8.52 -10.95
N ILE A 119 -3.40 -9.08 -9.87
CA ILE A 119 -3.42 -8.44 -8.56
C ILE A 119 -1.99 -8.36 -8.02
N ASP A 120 -1.21 -9.44 -8.17
CA ASP A 120 0.20 -9.45 -7.78
C ASP A 120 1.01 -8.40 -8.57
N TRP A 121 0.72 -8.23 -9.87
CA TRP A 121 1.32 -7.19 -10.68
C TRP A 121 0.94 -5.78 -10.19
N LEU A 122 -0.35 -5.52 -9.93
CA LEU A 122 -0.82 -4.24 -9.40
C LEU A 122 -0.18 -3.92 -8.04
N ILE A 123 -0.05 -4.92 -7.18
CA ILE A 123 0.63 -4.79 -5.87
C ILE A 123 2.10 -4.45 -6.07
N THR A 124 2.80 -5.19 -6.93
CA THR A 124 4.24 -4.98 -7.22
C THR A 124 4.52 -3.60 -7.80
N HIS A 125 3.60 -3.07 -8.60
CA HIS A 125 3.68 -1.73 -9.19
C HIS A 125 3.06 -0.64 -8.31
N HIS A 126 2.65 -0.98 -7.09
CA HIS A 126 2.14 -0.06 -6.07
C HIS A 126 0.84 0.65 -6.46
N PHE A 127 -0.02 0.03 -7.29
CA PHE A 127 -1.29 0.63 -7.72
C PHE A 127 -2.40 0.50 -6.66
N ASP A 128 -3.22 1.55 -6.56
CA ASP A 128 -4.42 1.59 -5.74
C ASP A 128 -5.60 0.85 -6.41
N TYR A 129 -5.49 -0.47 -6.51
CA TYR A 129 -6.52 -1.30 -7.15
C TYR A 129 -7.82 -1.47 -6.33
N ARG A 130 -7.83 -1.01 -5.07
CA ARG A 130 -8.97 -1.12 -4.15
C ARG A 130 -9.64 0.22 -3.82
N GLY A 131 -9.13 1.33 -4.35
CA GLY A 131 -9.68 2.66 -4.08
C GLY A 131 -9.43 3.16 -2.66
N LEU A 132 -8.26 2.91 -2.08
CA LEU A 132 -7.87 3.41 -0.76
C LEU A 132 -7.59 4.92 -0.77
N ILE A 133 -7.09 5.47 -1.87
CA ILE A 133 -6.84 6.91 -2.04
C ILE A 133 -8.16 7.70 -1.90
N PRO A 134 -9.24 7.41 -2.67
CA PRO A 134 -10.50 8.13 -2.51
C PRO A 134 -11.17 7.91 -1.14
N MET A 135 -10.80 6.87 -0.39
CA MET A 135 -11.26 6.63 0.98
C MET A 135 -10.46 7.42 2.04
N GLY A 136 -9.38 8.12 1.65
CA GLY A 136 -8.48 8.80 2.60
C GLY A 136 -7.65 7.82 3.45
N LEU A 137 -7.49 6.58 2.97
CA LEU A 137 -6.72 5.51 3.62
C LEU A 137 -5.34 5.28 2.99
N ALA A 138 -5.05 5.97 1.88
CA ALA A 138 -3.76 6.03 1.22
C ALA A 138 -3.50 7.44 0.70
N LEU A 139 -2.23 7.75 0.43
CA LEU A 139 -1.82 8.96 -0.27
C LEU A 139 -1.49 8.63 -1.73
N GLU A 140 -1.74 9.57 -2.62
CA GLU A 140 -1.28 9.48 -4.00
C GLU A 140 0.25 9.56 -4.04
N ALA A 141 0.88 8.58 -4.67
CA ALA A 141 2.32 8.53 -4.84
C ALA A 141 2.80 9.62 -5.81
N PRO A 142 3.82 10.42 -5.43
CA PRO A 142 4.47 11.34 -6.36
C PRO A 142 5.06 10.60 -7.58
N GLU A 143 5.07 11.26 -8.73
CA GLU A 143 5.40 10.66 -10.04
C GLU A 143 6.73 9.87 -10.08
N ASN A 144 7.74 10.29 -9.30
CA ASN A 144 9.06 9.68 -9.29
C ASN A 144 9.32 8.80 -8.04
N MET A 145 8.28 8.49 -7.26
CA MET A 145 8.45 7.77 -6.01
C MET A 145 8.91 6.32 -6.22
N TYR A 146 8.36 5.66 -7.24
CA TYR A 146 8.58 4.23 -7.53
C TYR A 146 9.26 3.98 -8.88
N LYS A 147 9.69 5.03 -9.60
CA LYS A 147 10.49 4.85 -10.81
C LYS A 147 11.85 4.25 -10.41
N VAL A 148 12.16 3.08 -10.96
CA VAL A 148 13.49 2.47 -10.86
C VAL A 148 14.39 3.20 -11.85
N ASN A 149 15.49 3.78 -11.38
CA ASN A 149 16.51 4.40 -12.25
C ASN A 149 17.25 3.36 -13.09
#